data_AF-A0A1I0F7F7-F1
#
_entry.id   AF-A0A1I0F7F7-F1
#
_cell.length_a   1.000
_cell.length_b   1.000
_cell.length_c   1.000
_cell.angle_alpha   90.00
_cell.angle_beta   90.00
_cell.angle_gamma   90.00
#
_symmetry.space_group_name_H-M   'P 1'
#
loop_
_entity.id
_entity.type
_entity.pdbx_description
1 polymer ?
#
loop_
_entity_poly.entity_id
_entity_poly.type
_entity_poly.pdbx_seq_one_letter_code
_entity_poly.pdbx_strand_id
1 'polypeptide(L)'
;MKCKECNEVEIIKIEQLQHVKFQCKQGHIWFEEYVDQGGSETRPASYKMEIQDILFPSEKQLYKEILYEIDKNEKFFTSSSPKEIMNYLIEKCNHSKTDIYKLFKKINDFDKTKSK
;
A
#
# COMPACT_ATOMS: atom_id res chain seq x y z
N MET A 1 8.61 9.27 10.24
CA MET A 1 9.60 9.51 9.17
C MET A 1 9.03 10.57 8.24
N LYS A 2 9.86 11.45 7.65
CA LYS A 2 9.42 12.45 6.67
C LYS A 2 10.43 12.56 5.52
N CYS A 3 9.95 12.92 4.34
CA CYS A 3 10.80 13.14 3.17
C CYS A 3 11.67 14.38 3.43
N LYS A 4 12.98 14.25 3.22
CA LYS A 4 13.92 15.35 3.45
C LYS A 4 13.77 16.47 2.42
N GLU A 5 13.23 16.16 1.23
CA GLU A 5 13.07 17.12 0.14
C GLU A 5 11.77 17.93 0.25
N CYS A 6 10.64 17.29 0.52
CA CYS A 6 9.33 17.96 0.52
C CYS A 6 8.57 17.90 1.86
N ASN A 7 9.18 17.36 2.92
CA ASN A 7 8.54 17.13 4.23
C ASN A 7 7.28 16.24 4.22
N GLU A 8 6.97 15.59 3.09
CA GLU A 8 5.89 14.61 2.97
C GLU A 8 6.03 13.48 4.00
N VAL A 9 4.92 13.07 4.59
CA VAL A 9 4.85 12.01 5.62
C VAL A 9 4.33 10.69 5.06
N GLU A 10 3.64 10.74 3.91
CA GLU A 10 3.23 9.57 3.17
C GLU A 10 4.44 8.93 2.49
N ILE A 11 5.06 7.96 3.18
CA ILE A 11 6.29 7.30 2.75
C ILE A 11 6.10 5.78 2.79
N ILE A 12 6.62 5.10 1.77
CA ILE A 12 6.80 3.66 1.74
C ILE A 12 8.27 3.30 1.95
N LYS A 13 8.49 2.20 2.67
CA LYS A 13 9.78 1.55 2.89
C LYS A 13 9.74 0.21 2.17
N ILE A 14 10.67 -0.03 1.27
CA ILE A 14 10.80 -1.26 0.48
C ILE A 14 12.17 -1.86 0.75
N GLU A 15 12.20 -3.04 1.36
CA GLU A 15 13.42 -3.74 1.71
C GLU A 15 13.97 -4.47 0.47
N GLN A 16 15.21 -4.17 0.08
CA GLN A 16 15.89 -4.80 -1.05
C GLN A 16 17.15 -5.51 -0.57
N LEU A 17 17.71 -6.44 -1.35
CA LEU A 17 18.86 -7.25 -0.90
C LEU A 17 20.06 -6.41 -0.43
N GLN A 18 20.35 -5.30 -1.11
CA GLN A 18 21.55 -4.50 -0.86
C GLN A 18 21.31 -3.28 0.03
N HIS A 19 20.10 -2.72 0.02
CA HIS A 19 19.75 -1.50 0.74
C HIS A 19 18.24 -1.45 0.99
N VAL A 20 17.80 -0.48 1.78
CA VAL A 20 16.39 -0.13 1.94
C VAL A 20 16.06 1.05 1.05
N LYS A 21 15.05 0.90 0.20
CA LYS A 21 14.52 1.98 -0.61
C LYS A 21 13.37 2.66 0.12
N PHE A 22 13.38 3.97 0.13
CA PHE A 22 12.26 4.79 0.57
C PHE A 22 11.71 5.60 -0.59
N GLN A 23 10.40 5.83 -0.58
CA GLN A 23 9.74 6.67 -1.56
C GLN A 23 8.60 7.45 -0.90
N CYS A 24 8.53 8.76 -1.13
CA CYS A 24 7.39 9.57 -0.69
C CYS A 24 6.30 9.66 -1.77
N LYS A 25 5.09 10.07 -1.36
CA LYS A 25 3.92 10.19 -2.26
C LYS A 25 4.11 11.22 -3.39
N GLN A 26 5.01 12.18 -3.21
CA GLN A 26 5.39 13.14 -4.25
C GLN A 26 6.43 12.57 -5.26
N GLY A 27 6.96 11.37 -5.02
CA GLY A 27 7.85 10.68 -5.95
C GLY A 27 9.34 10.77 -5.63
N HIS A 28 9.77 11.49 -4.59
CA HIS A 28 11.18 11.50 -4.18
C HIS A 28 11.59 10.12 -3.64
N ILE A 29 12.77 9.66 -4.04
CA ILE A 29 13.33 8.34 -3.71
C ILE A 29 14.69 8.53 -3.07
N TRP A 30 14.94 7.82 -1.98
CA TRP A 30 16.26 7.72 -1.36
C TRP A 30 16.51 6.30 -0.87
N PHE A 31 17.77 6.01 -0.57
CA PHE A 31 18.22 4.70 -0.15
C PHE A 31 18.99 4.82 1.15
N GLU A 32 18.83 3.83 2.03
CA GLU A 32 19.61 3.69 3.26
C GLU A 32 20.21 2.30 3.31
N GLU A 33 21.47 2.22 3.77
CA GLU A 33 22.18 0.97 3.96
C GLU A 33 21.62 0.18 5.15
N TYR A 34 21.89 -1.12 5.19
CA TYR A 34 21.61 -1.92 6.37
C TYR A 34 22.62 -1.68 7.50
N VAL A 35 22.27 -2.06 8.72
CA VAL A 35 23.13 -1.94 9.91
C VAL A 35 24.50 -2.61 9.73
N ASP A 36 24.56 -3.76 9.05
CA ASP A 36 25.81 -4.47 8.72
C ASP A 36 26.69 -3.72 7.70
N GLN A 37 26.16 -2.68 7.07
CA GLN A 37 26.84 -1.80 6.12
C GLN A 37 26.97 -0.35 6.66
N GLY A 38 26.70 -0.13 7.94
CA GLY A 38 26.81 1.19 8.59
C GLY A 38 25.58 2.08 8.48
N GLY A 39 24.44 1.55 8.04
CA GLY A 39 23.15 2.24 8.06
C GLY A 39 22.32 1.99 9.33
N SER A 40 21.04 2.35 9.28
CA SER A 40 20.11 2.31 10.43
C SER A 40 19.07 1.19 10.36
N GLU A 41 18.92 0.54 9.20
CA GLU A 41 17.87 -0.44 8.98
C GLU A 41 18.36 -1.88 9.21
N THR A 42 17.54 -2.70 9.85
CA THR A 42 17.85 -4.13 10.02
C THR A 42 17.42 -4.91 8.79
N ARG A 43 18.18 -5.97 8.44
CA ARG A 43 17.79 -6.88 7.37
C ARG A 43 16.51 -7.63 7.77
N PRO A 44 15.52 -7.78 6.88
CA PRO A 44 14.35 -8.58 7.19
C PRO A 44 14.67 -10.07 7.17
N ALA A 45 13.84 -10.85 7.85
CA ALA A 45 13.90 -12.31 7.78
C ALA A 45 13.55 -12.84 6.38
N SER A 46 12.78 -12.09 5.59
CA SER A 46 12.40 -12.43 4.22
C SER A 46 12.26 -11.17 3.37
N TYR A 47 12.70 -11.23 2.12
CA TYR A 47 12.50 -10.18 1.12
C TYR A 47 11.21 -10.38 0.31
N LYS A 48 10.30 -11.25 0.78
CA LYS A 48 9.01 -11.47 0.12
C LYS A 48 8.14 -10.24 0.31
N MET A 49 7.85 -9.56 -0.80
CA MET A 49 6.94 -8.40 -0.78
C MET A 49 5.47 -8.82 -0.63
N GLU A 50 4.76 -8.09 0.21
CA GLU A 50 3.31 -8.09 0.32
C GLU A 50 2.73 -6.80 -0.23
N ILE A 51 1.44 -6.82 -0.58
CA ILE A 51 0.76 -5.63 -1.12
C ILE A 51 0.86 -4.46 -0.15
N GLN A 52 0.78 -4.74 1.15
CA GLN A 52 0.85 -3.72 2.19
C GLN A 52 2.20 -2.99 2.21
N ASP A 53 3.29 -3.57 1.70
CA ASP A 53 4.60 -2.94 1.72
C ASP A 53 4.71 -1.80 0.70
N ILE A 54 3.94 -1.87 -0.38
CA ILE A 54 3.96 -0.88 -1.45
C ILE A 54 2.89 0.21 -1.32
N LEU A 55 1.99 0.11 -0.34
CA LEU A 55 0.94 1.10 -0.08
C LEU A 55 1.44 2.24 0.80
N PHE A 56 1.10 3.47 0.47
CA PHE A 56 1.32 4.61 1.37
C PHE A 56 0.47 4.50 2.64
N PRO A 57 0.81 5.17 3.75
CA PRO A 57 0.06 5.04 5.00
C PRO A 57 -1.45 5.26 4.84
N SER A 58 -1.88 6.31 4.11
CA SER A 58 -3.30 6.54 3.80
C SER A 58 -3.94 5.42 2.97
N GLU A 59 -3.19 4.84 2.03
CA GLU A 59 -3.67 3.73 1.20
C GLU A 59 -3.75 2.42 2.01
N LYS A 60 -2.81 2.19 2.94
CA LYS A 60 -2.86 1.05 3.87
C LYS A 60 -4.08 1.13 4.77
N GLN A 61 -4.43 2.32 5.24
CA GLN A 61 -5.63 2.53 6.03
C GLN A 61 -6.88 2.16 5.21
N LEU A 62 -7.04 2.75 4.03
CA LEU A 62 -8.17 2.42 3.14
C LEU A 62 -8.23 0.93 2.82
N TYR A 63 -7.08 0.29 2.54
CA TYR A 63 -7.02 -1.14 2.28
C TYR A 63 -7.55 -1.97 3.46
N LYS A 64 -7.17 -1.63 4.69
CA LYS A 64 -7.67 -2.29 5.90
C LYS A 64 -9.17 -2.09 6.09
N GLU A 65 -9.68 -0.89 5.86
CA GLU A 65 -11.11 -0.57 5.97
C GLU A 65 -11.93 -1.36 4.94
N ILE A 66 -11.47 -1.44 3.69
CA ILE A 66 -12.11 -2.26 2.65
C ILE A 66 -12.13 -3.73 3.05
N LEU A 67 -10.99 -4.28 3.52
CA LEU A 67 -10.92 -5.68 3.96
C LEU A 67 -11.89 -5.96 5.11
N TYR A 68 -11.98 -5.04 6.07
CA TYR A 68 -12.92 -5.14 7.18
C TYR A 68 -14.37 -5.18 6.71
N GLU A 69 -14.77 -4.31 5.77
CA GLU A 69 -16.13 -4.32 5.25
C GLU A 69 -16.45 -5.55 4.41
N ILE A 70 -15.47 -6.08 3.65
CA ILE A 70 -15.60 -7.34 2.92
C ILE A 70 -15.85 -8.51 3.87
N ASP A 71 -15.04 -8.63 4.93
CA ASP A 71 -15.18 -9.70 5.93
C ASP A 71 -16.54 -9.62 6.65
N LYS A 72 -16.95 -8.41 7.04
CA LYS A 72 -18.22 -8.16 7.74
C LYS A 72 -19.45 -8.44 6.87
N ASN A 73 -19.38 -8.24 5.55
CA ASN A 73 -20.54 -8.32 4.65
C ASN A 73 -20.29 -9.22 3.43
N GLU A 74 -19.59 -10.34 3.60
CA GLU A 74 -19.13 -11.22 2.52
C GLU A 74 -20.22 -11.54 1.46
N LYS A 75 -21.45 -11.82 1.91
CA LYS A 75 -22.60 -12.11 1.03
C LYS A 75 -22.95 -10.96 0.07
N PHE A 76 -22.80 -9.72 0.52
CA PHE A 76 -23.03 -8.54 -0.32
C PHE A 76 -21.96 -8.48 -1.41
N PHE A 77 -20.68 -8.58 -1.05
CA PHE A 77 -19.58 -8.49 -2.03
C PHE A 77 -19.55 -9.64 -3.04
N THR A 78 -20.13 -10.80 -2.71
CA THR A 78 -20.21 -11.95 -3.62
C THR A 78 -21.43 -11.95 -4.54
N SER A 79 -22.49 -11.19 -4.21
CA SER A 79 -23.74 -11.16 -4.97
C SER A 79 -24.05 -9.82 -5.65
N SER A 80 -23.43 -8.73 -5.20
CA SER A 80 -23.66 -7.39 -5.73
C SER A 80 -22.83 -7.08 -6.97
N SER A 81 -23.34 -6.15 -7.78
CA SER A 81 -22.62 -5.66 -8.95
C SER A 81 -21.42 -4.79 -8.55
N PRO A 82 -20.41 -4.64 -9.43
CA PRO A 82 -19.28 -3.75 -9.18
C PRO A 82 -19.69 -2.30 -8.89
N LYS A 83 -20.80 -1.83 -9.46
CA LYS A 83 -21.33 -0.48 -9.23
C LYS A 83 -21.87 -0.32 -7.81
N GLU A 84 -22.61 -1.32 -7.32
CA GLU A 84 -23.16 -1.34 -5.96
C GLU A 84 -22.04 -1.45 -4.92
N ILE A 85 -21.06 -2.33 -5.17
CA ILE A 85 -19.87 -2.47 -4.33
C ILE A 85 -19.12 -1.13 -4.24
N MET A 86 -18.91 -0.46 -5.38
CA MET A 86 -18.21 0.83 -5.39
C MET A 86 -18.97 1.90 -4.59
N ASN A 87 -20.29 2.00 -4.78
CA ASN A 87 -21.11 2.96 -4.02
C ASN A 87 -21.06 2.66 -2.51
N TYR A 88 -21.18 1.38 -2.14
CA TYR A 88 -21.08 0.93 -0.75
C TYR A 88 -19.75 1.33 -0.11
N LEU A 89 -18.64 1.08 -0.79
CA LEU A 89 -17.30 1.42 -0.26
C LEU A 89 -17.10 2.93 -0.13
N ILE A 90 -17.62 3.73 -1.06
CA ILE A 90 -17.59 5.20 -0.94
C ILE A 90 -18.34 5.65 0.32
N GLU A 91 -19.53 5.09 0.56
CA GLU A 91 -20.36 5.43 1.71
C GLU A 91 -19.77 4.95 3.05
N LYS A 92 -19.19 3.74 3.09
CA LYS A 92 -18.71 3.13 4.34
C LYS A 92 -17.28 3.50 4.70
N CYS A 93 -16.38 3.57 3.72
CA CYS A 93 -15.00 3.94 3.98
C CYS A 93 -14.81 5.47 3.97
N ASN A 94 -15.81 6.27 3.57
CA ASN A 94 -15.71 7.73 3.50
C ASN A 94 -14.51 8.20 2.65
N HIS A 95 -14.26 7.50 1.55
CA HIS A 95 -13.18 7.78 0.61
C HIS A 95 -13.72 8.08 -0.78
N SER A 96 -12.95 8.85 -1.56
CA SER A 96 -13.37 9.18 -2.91
C SER A 96 -13.34 7.93 -3.80
N LYS A 97 -14.23 7.89 -4.80
CA LYS A 97 -14.21 6.87 -5.85
C LYS A 97 -12.83 6.73 -6.50
N THR A 98 -12.14 7.86 -6.68
CA THR A 98 -10.82 7.92 -7.29
C THR A 98 -9.77 7.21 -6.44
N ASP A 99 -9.81 7.37 -5.11
CA ASP A 99 -8.84 6.75 -4.21
C ASP A 99 -9.04 5.23 -4.14
N ILE A 100 -10.31 4.79 -4.03
CA ILE A 100 -10.67 3.36 -4.07
C ILE A 100 -10.21 2.74 -5.40
N TYR A 101 -10.46 3.41 -6.52
CA TYR A 101 -10.04 2.91 -7.83
C TYR A 101 -8.52 2.83 -7.97
N LYS A 102 -7.79 3.86 -7.51
CA LYS A 102 -6.31 3.85 -7.53
C LYS A 102 -5.75 2.71 -6.69
N LEU A 103 -6.34 2.45 -5.51
CA LEU A 103 -5.94 1.33 -4.67
C LEU A 103 -6.18 -0.01 -5.38
N PHE A 104 -7.38 -0.25 -5.93
CA PHE A 104 -7.67 -1.48 -6.68
C PHE A 104 -6.75 -1.68 -7.88
N LYS A 105 -6.45 -0.60 -8.61
CA LYS A 105 -5.47 -0.65 -9.69
C LYS A 105 -4.10 -1.11 -9.19
N LYS A 106 -3.63 -0.55 -8.07
CA LYS A 106 -2.34 -0.88 -7.48
C LYS A 106 -2.27 -2.32 -6.99
N ILE A 107 -3.35 -2.84 -6.42
CA ILE A 107 -3.50 -4.26 -6.03
C ILE A 107 -3.39 -5.15 -7.28
N ASN A 108 -4.17 -4.86 -8.31
CA ASN A 108 -4.16 -5.64 -9.56
C ASN A 108 -2.79 -5.62 -10.25
N ASP A 109 -2.12 -4.46 -10.28
CA ASP A 109 -0.78 -4.34 -10.86
C ASP A 109 0.25 -5.17 -10.07
N PHE A 110 0.13 -5.22 -8.74
CA PHE A 110 0.96 -6.08 -7.89
C PHE A 110 0.73 -7.57 -8.14
N ASP A 111 -0.51 -8.02 -8.24
CA ASP A 111 -0.82 -9.44 -8.50
C ASP A 111 -0.29 -9.92 -9.87
N LYS A 112 -0.33 -9.03 -10.87
CA LYS A 112 0.28 -9.30 -12.18
C LYS A 112 1.80 -9.44 -12.11
N THR A 113 2.45 -8.73 -11.20
CA THR A 113 3.91 -8.86 -11.00
C THR A 113 4.30 -10.12 -10.25
N LYS A 114 3.43 -10.67 -9.39
CA LYS A 114 3.65 -11.97 -8.72
C LYS A 114 3.42 -13.18 -9.63
N SER A 115 2.64 -13.02 -10.69
CA SER A 115 2.27 -14.09 -11.63
C SER A 115 3.25 -14.28 -12.79
N LYS A 116 4.40 -13.59 -12.75
CA LYS A 116 5.52 -13.72 -13.70
C LYS A 116 6.74 -14.28 -12.98
#